data_AF-A0A965B6N1-F1
#
_entry.id   AF-A0A965B6N1-F1
#
_cell.length_a   1.000
_cell.length_b   1.000
_cell.length_c   1.000
_cell.angle_alpha   90.00
_cell.angle_beta   90.00
_cell.angle_gamma   90.00
#
_symmetry.space_group_name_H-M   'P 1'
#
loop_
_entity.id
_entity.type
_entity.pdbx_description
1 polymer ?
#
loop_
_entity_poly.entity_id
_entity_poly.type
_entity_poly.pdbx_seq_one_letter_code
_entity_poly.pdbx_strand_id
1 'polypeptide(L)' 'DSSPDFSAADGDIVYLSFDSPAARERAPEILGSDAWRALSANRDNRVFAVNNEVWHTGQGLIAARGILEDLRWLNAPIN' A
#
# COMPACT_ATOMS: atom_id res chain seq x y z
N ASP A 1 24.35 -8.58 -7.38
CA ASP A 1 23.10 -7.84 -7.58
C ASP A 1 22.62 -7.33 -6.24
N SER A 2 22.50 -6.01 -6.09
CA SER A 2 22.05 -5.36 -4.84
C SER A 2 20.64 -4.82 -5.01
N SER A 3 19.74 -5.63 -5.58
CA SER A 3 18.33 -5.24 -5.66
C SER A 3 17.76 -5.16 -4.23
N PRO A 4 16.92 -4.14 -3.92
CA PRO A 4 16.23 -4.07 -2.63
C PRO A 4 15.45 -5.36 -2.36
N ASP A 5 15.44 -5.81 -1.11
CA ASP A 5 14.58 -6.92 -0.67
C ASP A 5 13.30 -6.37 -0.04
N PHE A 6 12.17 -6.66 -0.70
CA PHE A 6 10.83 -6.27 -0.25
C PHE A 6 10.01 -7.44 0.28
N SER A 7 10.62 -8.63 0.45
CA SER A 7 9.90 -9.85 0.86
C SER A 7 9.15 -9.71 2.18
N ALA A 8 9.66 -8.89 3.11
CA ALA A 8 9.00 -8.60 4.38
C ALA A 8 7.66 -7.84 4.22
N ALA A 9 7.42 -7.21 3.07
CA ALA A 9 6.17 -6.53 2.76
C ALA A 9 5.18 -7.40 1.98
N ASP A 10 5.56 -8.63 1.58
CA ASP A 10 4.64 -9.51 0.85
C ASP A 10 3.53 -10.06 1.76
N GLY A 11 2.40 -10.39 1.14
CA GLY A 11 1.23 -10.94 1.81
C GLY A 11 0.10 -11.18 0.83
N ASP A 12 -1.09 -11.50 1.35
CA ASP A 12 -2.30 -11.61 0.53
C ASP A 12 -2.75 -10.25 -0.03
N ILE A 13 -2.65 -9.20 0.78
CA ILE A 13 -3.02 -7.82 0.45
C ILE A 13 -1.96 -6.88 1.01
N VAL A 14 -1.58 -5.87 0.22
CA VAL A 14 -0.70 -4.78 0.67
C VAL A 14 -1.46 -3.47 0.62
N TYR A 15 -1.53 -2.77 1.74
CA TYR A 15 -1.95 -1.37 1.80
C TYR A 15 -0.71 -0.48 1.82
N LEU A 16 -0.54 0.36 0.81
CA LEU A 16 0.61 1.23 0.61
C LEU A 16 0.22 2.70 0.83
N SER A 17 0.96 3.43 1.66
CA SER A 17 0.87 4.90 1.72
C SER A 17 2.23 5.54 1.41
N PHE A 18 2.23 6.85 1.17
CA PHE A 18 3.44 7.63 0.98
C PHE A 18 3.61 8.63 2.12
N ASP A 19 4.78 8.61 2.76
CA ASP A 19 5.09 9.52 3.87
C ASP A 19 5.32 10.98 3.41
N SER A 20 5.59 11.19 2.12
CA SER A 20 5.78 12.53 1.55
C SER A 20 5.46 12.59 0.04
N PRO A 21 5.29 13.79 -0.54
CA PRO A 21 5.17 13.96 -1.98
C PRO A 21 6.38 13.42 -2.75
N ALA A 22 7.60 13.65 -2.25
CA ALA A 22 8.83 13.13 -2.87
C ALA A 22 8.87 11.59 -2.87
N ALA A 23 8.37 10.94 -1.81
CA ALA A 23 8.23 9.48 -1.79
C ALA A 23 7.26 8.98 -2.86
N ARG A 24 6.15 9.70 -3.08
CA ARG A 24 5.19 9.40 -4.15
C ARG A 24 5.79 9.60 -5.54
N GLU A 25 6.58 10.65 -5.74
CA GLU A 25 7.25 10.92 -7.02
C GLU A 25 8.24 9.81 -7.40
N ARG A 26 8.96 9.25 -6.42
CA ARG A 26 9.87 8.10 -6.65
C ARG A 26 9.18 6.74 -6.71
N ALA A 27 7.89 6.66 -6.39
CA ALA A 27 7.17 5.40 -6.36
C ALA A 27 7.29 4.58 -7.67
N PRO A 28 7.22 5.17 -8.89
CA PRO A 28 7.34 4.39 -10.11
C PRO A 28 8.65 3.61 -10.24
N GLU A 29 9.76 4.12 -9.71
CA GLU A 29 11.06 3.44 -9.73
C GLU A 29 11.05 2.19 -8.85
N ILE A 30 10.45 2.29 -7.66
CA ILE A 30 10.34 1.19 -6.69
C ILE A 30 9.30 0.17 -7.16
N LEU A 31 8.08 0.63 -7.46
CA LEU A 31 6.95 -0.22 -7.86
C LEU A 31 7.17 -0.86 -9.23
N GLY A 32 8.03 -0.27 -10.06
CA GLY A 32 8.46 -0.82 -11.35
C GLY A 32 9.60 -1.83 -11.28
N SER A 33 10.26 -1.97 -10.13
CA SER A 33 11.42 -2.87 -9.96
C SER A 33 11.02 -4.35 -9.99
N ASP A 34 11.98 -5.21 -10.39
CA ASP A 34 11.76 -6.65 -10.41
C ASP A 34 11.48 -7.22 -9.01
N ALA A 35 12.13 -6.68 -7.97
CA ALA A 35 11.89 -7.07 -6.59
C ALA A 35 10.45 -6.79 -6.13
N TRP A 36 9.90 -5.61 -6.47
CA TRP A 36 8.51 -5.29 -6.15
C TRP A 36 7.51 -6.13 -6.98
N ARG A 37 7.80 -6.31 -8.27
CA ARG A 37 6.97 -7.14 -9.16
C ARG A 37 6.97 -8.62 -8.80
N ALA A 38 7.94 -9.07 -8.01
CA ALA A 38 8.01 -10.44 -7.52
C ALA A 38 7.02 -10.73 -6.38
N LEU A 39 6.51 -9.71 -5.69
CA LEU A 39 5.58 -9.88 -4.57
C LEU A 39 4.26 -10.51 -5.04
N SER A 40 3.75 -11.45 -4.25
CA SER A 40 2.52 -12.20 -4.51
C SER A 40 1.32 -11.24 -4.59
N ALA A 41 1.17 -10.33 -3.63
CA ALA A 41 0.13 -9.31 -3.66
C ALA A 41 0.17 -8.45 -4.94
N ASN A 42 1.36 -8.09 -5.42
CA ASN A 42 1.49 -7.29 -6.63
C ASN A 42 1.08 -8.07 -7.89
N ARG A 43 1.47 -9.35 -7.99
CA ARG A 43 1.08 -10.22 -9.11
C ARG A 43 -0.42 -10.46 -9.19
N ASP A 44 -1.07 -10.51 -8.04
CA ASP A 44 -2.51 -10.74 -7.92
C ASP A 44 -3.33 -9.44 -8.04
N ASN A 45 -2.69 -8.28 -8.26
CA ASN A 45 -3.32 -6.95 -8.26
C ASN A 45 -4.01 -6.61 -6.94
N ARG A 46 -3.42 -7.02 -5.81
CA ARG A 46 -3.92 -6.84 -4.44
C ARG A 46 -3.08 -5.83 -3.65
N VAL A 47 -2.58 -4.80 -4.34
CA VAL A 47 -1.89 -3.66 -3.74
C VAL A 47 -2.80 -2.45 -3.85
N PHE A 48 -3.14 -1.84 -2.71
CA PHE A 48 -4.04 -0.70 -2.63
C PHE A 48 -3.34 0.52 -2.04
N ALA A 49 -3.33 1.63 -2.78
CA ALA A 49 -2.84 2.89 -2.26
C ALA A 49 -3.86 3.49 -1.28
N VAL A 50 -3.42 3.80 -0.06
CA VAL A 50 -4.26 4.37 1.02
C VAL A 50 -3.76 5.75 1.43
N ASN A 51 -4.63 6.54 2.06
CA ASN A 51 -4.28 7.88 2.51
C ASN A 51 -3.36 7.83 3.76
N ASN A 52 -2.18 8.43 3.68
CA ASN A 52 -1.18 8.44 4.77
C ASN A 52 -1.68 9.12 6.05
N GLU A 53 -2.45 10.21 5.92
CA GLU A 53 -3.03 10.96 7.05
C GLU A 53 -4.14 10.18 7.77
N VAL A 54 -4.74 9.19 7.11
CA VAL A 54 -5.74 8.31 7.72
C VAL A 54 -5.08 7.06 8.30
N TRP A 55 -4.14 6.44 7.56
CA TRP A 55 -3.61 5.11 7.88
C TRP A 55 -2.31 5.10 8.68
N HIS A 56 -1.50 6.17 8.66
CA HIS A 56 -0.18 6.16 9.29
C HIS A 56 0.04 7.31 10.27
N THR A 57 -0.22 8.54 9.87
CA THR A 57 0.02 9.72 10.72
C THR A 57 -1.22 10.18 11.46
N GLY A 58 -2.40 9.74 11.03
CA GLY A 58 -3.67 9.98 11.69
C GLY A 58 -3.75 9.34 13.07
N GLN A 59 -4.40 10.03 13.99
CA GLN A 59 -4.60 9.55 15.36
C GLN A 59 -6.05 9.75 15.81
N GLY A 60 -6.47 8.93 16.77
CA GLY A 60 -7.78 9.05 17.41
C GLY A 60 -8.95 8.52 16.58
N LEU A 61 -10.16 8.79 17.06
CA LEU A 61 -11.39 8.15 16.59
C LEU A 61 -11.71 8.44 15.12
N ILE A 62 -11.38 9.64 14.63
CA ILE A 62 -11.65 10.04 13.25
C ILE A 62 -10.81 9.21 12.27
N ALA A 63 -9.51 9.08 12.52
CA ALA A 63 -8.62 8.25 11.72
C ALA A 63 -9.05 6.77 11.76
N ALA A 64 -9.37 6.26 12.96
CA ALA A 64 -9.86 4.88 13.12
C ALA A 64 -11.13 4.62 12.30
N ARG A 65 -12.08 5.56 12.30
CA ARG A 65 -13.29 5.46 11.48
C ARG A 65 -12.97 5.52 9.98
N GLY A 66 -12.06 6.40 9.56
CA GLY A 66 -11.61 6.49 8.17
C GLY A 66 -11.04 5.16 7.66
N ILE A 67 -10.19 4.48 8.45
CA ILE A 67 -9.65 3.17 8.09
C ILE A 67 -10.77 2.14 7.88
N LEU A 68 -11.78 2.11 8.76
CA LEU A 68 -12.91 1.17 8.62
C LEU A 68 -13.77 1.46 7.38
N GLU A 69 -13.94 2.73 7.03
CA GLU A 69 -14.64 3.13 5.82
C GLU A 69 -13.85 2.72 4.57
N ASP A 70 -12.55 2.98 4.52
CA ASP A 70 -11.66 2.55 3.43
C ASP A 70 -11.67 1.02 3.26
N LEU A 71 -11.55 0.26 4.35
CA LEU A 71 -11.57 -1.21 4.30
C LEU A 71 -12.86 -1.77 3.72
N ARG A 72 -14.00 -1.13 3.98
CA ARG A 72 -15.29 -1.54 3.39
C ARG A 72 -15.34 -1.32 1.90
N TRP A 73 -14.77 -0.23 1.41
CA TRP A 73 -14.72 0.07 -0.03
C TRP A 73 -13.72 -0.83 -0.76
N LEU A 74 -12.50 -0.98 -0.22
CA LEU A 74 -11.43 -1.74 -0.85
C LEU A 74 -11.71 -3.25 -0.89
N ASN A 75 -12.43 -3.78 0.09
CA ASN A 75 -12.78 -5.20 0.18
C ASN A 75 -14.23 -5.49 -0.20
N ALA A 76 -14.95 -4.53 -0.78
CA ALA A 76 -16.31 -4.78 -1.26
C ALA A 76 -16.28 -5.90 -2.31
N PRO A 77 -17.22 -6.87 -2.27
CA PRO A 77 -17.38 -7.81 -3.37
C PRO A 77 -17.55 -7.02 -4.67
N ILE A 78 -16.72 -7.32 -5.67
CA ILE A 78 -16.91 -6.79 -7.01
C ILE A 78 -18.25 -7.39 -7.49
N ASN A 79 -19.31 -6.58 -7.47
CA ASN A 79 -20.58 -6.91 -8.13
C ASN A 79 -20.47 -6.61 -9.61
#